data_AF-A0A6B1EXM5-F1
#
_entry.id   AF-A0A6B1EXM5-F1
#
_cell.length_a   1.000
_cell.length_b   1.000
_cell.length_c   1.000
_cell.angle_alpha   90.00
_cell.angle_beta   90.00
_cell.angle_gamma   90.00
#
_symmetry.space_group_name_H-M   'P 1'
#
loop_
_entity.id
_entity.type
_entity.pdbx_description
1 polymer ?
#
loop_
_entity_poly.entity_id
_entity_poly.type
_entity_poly.pdbx_seq_one_letter_code
_entity_poly.pdbx_strand_id
1 'polypeptide(L)'
;ERFFFILKMAIGIGDITEKLAGTYRDSLFIPADRNIAVNYPDALKRIFYGGIKSDLHTRAATRPRVSLHLIARFLEKNEEFLDTFSTQNFHNIFDEKAEAESDSIDKPMIEFLLKKISCILKSEYETIGEISESRLFSHPTGENAAFLERASTGQQNIIRILQDMFMNVLYNEVIFRVIEEPEAHLHPIAQKHLMHIIALMRNHIDSQIVITTHSPYLLAVLKNLLTAGQLSKKEPEAVAEIEALTPKLCWLNPDDVEVYHLKDGISSAIVQPEAEPVLENPLAELLLEFGGRTPSR
;
A
#
# COMPACT_ATOMS: atom_id res chain seq x y z
N GLU A 1 6.14 1.72 -24.15
CA GLU A 1 5.41 0.51 -23.68
C GLU A 1 5.15 0.68 -22.18
N ARG A 2 4.08 0.10 -21.60
CA ARG A 2 3.76 0.31 -20.17
C ARG A 2 4.53 -0.71 -19.33
N PHE A 3 5.60 -0.28 -18.65
CA PHE A 3 6.47 -1.14 -17.81
C PHE A 3 5.74 -1.58 -16.54
N PHE A 4 5.48 -2.87 -16.36
CA PHE A 4 4.73 -3.39 -15.21
C PHE A 4 5.68 -4.17 -14.30
N PHE A 5 5.78 -3.78 -13.04
CA PHE A 5 6.63 -4.44 -12.04
C PHE A 5 5.78 -5.11 -10.99
N ILE A 6 6.21 -6.29 -10.54
CA ILE A 6 5.66 -6.96 -9.37
C ILE A 6 6.70 -6.90 -8.27
N LEU A 7 6.40 -6.17 -7.21
CA LEU A 7 7.20 -6.13 -6.00
C LEU A 7 6.61 -7.12 -5.02
N LYS A 8 7.40 -8.07 -4.57
CA LYS A 8 7.00 -9.04 -3.57
C LYS A 8 7.92 -8.91 -2.37
N MET A 9 7.35 -8.67 -1.20
CA MET A 9 8.09 -8.68 0.06
C MET A 9 7.71 -9.93 0.85
N ALA A 10 8.54 -10.99 0.80
CA ALA A 10 8.30 -12.27 1.49
C ALA A 10 9.55 -13.15 1.52
N ILE A 11 9.69 -14.01 2.55
CA ILE A 11 10.60 -15.17 2.54
C ILE A 11 9.80 -16.42 2.13
N GLY A 12 10.20 -17.08 1.04
CA GLY A 12 9.65 -18.38 0.61
C GLY A 12 8.22 -18.31 0.06
N ILE A 13 7.98 -18.87 -1.13
CA ILE A 13 6.63 -18.91 -1.71
C ILE A 13 6.01 -20.31 -1.55
N GLY A 14 4.81 -20.33 -0.98
CA GLY A 14 3.72 -21.16 -1.49
C GLY A 14 2.91 -20.35 -2.52
N ASP A 15 2.13 -21.02 -3.37
CA ASP A 15 1.37 -20.46 -4.49
C ASP A 15 0.51 -19.25 -4.07
N ILE A 16 0.69 -18.09 -4.70
CA ILE A 16 -0.09 -16.86 -4.45
C ILE A 16 -1.60 -17.15 -4.61
N THR A 17 -1.95 -18.02 -5.56
CA THR A 17 -3.32 -18.45 -5.81
C THR A 17 -3.88 -19.21 -4.61
N GLU A 18 -3.08 -20.08 -4.01
CA GLU A 18 -3.44 -20.83 -2.80
C GLU A 18 -3.55 -19.90 -1.59
N LYS A 19 -2.68 -18.89 -1.46
CA LYS A 19 -2.79 -17.90 -0.38
C LYS A 19 -4.01 -16.99 -0.50
N LEU A 20 -4.42 -16.61 -1.71
CA LEU A 20 -5.65 -15.84 -1.95
C LEU A 20 -6.92 -16.69 -1.85
N ALA A 21 -6.85 -17.99 -2.14
CA ALA A 21 -8.00 -18.89 -2.16
C ALA A 21 -8.14 -19.78 -0.91
N GLY A 22 -7.10 -19.88 -0.08
CA GLY A 22 -7.01 -20.78 1.06
C GLY A 22 -7.28 -20.12 2.43
N THR A 23 -6.90 -20.84 3.50
CA THR A 23 -7.02 -20.38 4.91
C THR A 23 -5.76 -19.67 5.42
N TYR A 24 -4.90 -19.20 4.51
CA TYR A 24 -3.80 -18.34 4.93
C TYR A 24 -4.38 -17.07 5.55
N ARG A 25 -3.68 -16.52 6.55
CA ARG A 25 -3.99 -15.28 7.30
C ARG A 25 -4.71 -14.21 6.46
N ASP A 26 -5.52 -13.35 7.11
CA ASP A 26 -6.36 -12.31 6.47
C ASP A 26 -5.75 -11.81 5.16
N SER A 27 -6.35 -12.24 4.04
CA SER A 27 -5.84 -12.05 2.68
C SER A 27 -6.76 -11.14 1.91
N LEU A 28 -6.20 -10.10 1.28
CA LEU A 28 -7.00 -9.13 0.55
C LEU A 28 -6.34 -8.72 -0.75
N PHE A 29 -7.14 -8.70 -1.82
CA PHE A 29 -6.80 -8.07 -3.09
C PHE A 29 -7.43 -6.68 -3.16
N ILE A 30 -6.63 -5.67 -3.47
CA ILE A 30 -7.02 -4.27 -3.61
C ILE A 30 -6.80 -3.88 -5.08
N PRO A 31 -7.87 -3.63 -5.84
CA PRO A 31 -7.76 -3.31 -7.27
C PRO A 31 -7.15 -1.93 -7.53
N ALA A 32 -6.62 -1.73 -8.74
CA ALA A 32 -6.12 -0.43 -9.19
C ALA A 32 -7.21 0.64 -9.20
N ASP A 33 -8.38 0.32 -9.79
CA ASP A 33 -9.57 1.17 -9.68
C ASP A 33 -10.37 0.79 -8.44
N ARG A 34 -10.17 1.59 -7.40
CA ARG A 34 -10.78 1.44 -6.08
C ARG A 34 -11.66 2.62 -5.68
N ASN A 35 -11.92 3.53 -6.62
CA ASN A 35 -12.80 4.68 -6.41
C ASN A 35 -14.22 4.26 -5.99
N ILE A 36 -14.65 3.04 -6.36
CA ILE A 36 -15.93 2.46 -5.96
C ILE A 36 -16.11 2.44 -4.43
N ALA A 37 -15.03 2.29 -3.66
CA ALA A 37 -15.08 2.24 -2.19
C ALA A 37 -15.39 3.61 -1.54
N VAL A 38 -15.28 4.70 -2.31
CA VAL A 38 -15.49 6.07 -1.84
C VAL A 38 -16.69 6.71 -2.52
N ASN A 39 -16.72 6.76 -3.85
CA ASN A 39 -17.63 7.63 -4.61
C ASN A 39 -19.04 7.07 -4.81
N TYR A 40 -19.25 5.80 -4.49
CA TYR A 40 -20.54 5.15 -4.72
C TYR A 40 -21.42 5.26 -3.47
N PRO A 41 -22.74 5.50 -3.61
CA PRO A 41 -23.64 5.47 -2.46
C PRO A 41 -23.60 4.09 -1.77
N ASP A 42 -23.62 4.07 -0.44
CA ASP A 42 -23.50 2.82 0.32
C ASP A 42 -24.63 1.84 0.03
N ALA A 43 -25.85 2.34 -0.22
CA ALA A 43 -26.96 1.53 -0.68
C ALA A 43 -26.64 0.79 -2.00
N LEU A 44 -25.95 1.46 -2.95
CA LEU A 44 -25.56 0.84 -4.21
C LEU A 44 -24.43 -0.17 -4.01
N LYS A 45 -23.44 0.15 -3.16
CA LYS A 45 -22.37 -0.78 -2.79
C LYS A 45 -22.95 -2.06 -2.20
N ARG A 46 -23.90 -1.95 -1.27
CA ARG A 46 -24.59 -3.08 -0.62
C ARG A 46 -25.41 -3.92 -1.59
N ILE A 47 -26.14 -3.29 -2.53
CA ILE A 47 -26.88 -4.00 -3.57
C ILE A 47 -25.92 -4.75 -4.51
N PHE A 48 -24.89 -4.06 -5.00
CA PHE A 48 -23.89 -4.64 -5.89
C PHE A 48 -23.19 -5.83 -5.24
N TYR A 49 -22.76 -5.66 -4.00
CA TYR A 49 -22.15 -6.70 -3.18
C TYR A 49 -23.10 -7.89 -2.91
N GLY A 50 -24.34 -7.62 -2.52
CA GLY A 50 -25.35 -8.65 -2.30
C GLY A 50 -25.63 -9.47 -3.56
N GLY A 51 -25.66 -8.81 -4.72
CA GLY A 51 -25.75 -9.45 -6.03
C GLY A 51 -24.57 -10.39 -6.30
N ILE A 52 -23.33 -9.93 -6.09
CA ILE A 52 -22.12 -10.75 -6.28
C ILE A 52 -22.14 -11.97 -5.35
N LYS A 53 -22.47 -11.79 -4.06
CA LYS A 53 -22.55 -12.91 -3.10
C LYS A 53 -23.58 -13.95 -3.54
N SER A 54 -24.79 -13.51 -3.92
CA SER A 54 -25.85 -14.41 -4.42
C SER A 54 -25.40 -15.22 -5.66
N ASP A 55 -24.72 -14.56 -6.60
CA ASP A 55 -24.19 -15.21 -7.81
C ASP A 55 -23.05 -16.20 -7.51
N LEU A 56 -22.21 -15.91 -6.51
CA LEU A 56 -21.17 -16.82 -6.05
C LEU A 56 -21.76 -18.07 -5.40
N HIS A 57 -22.86 -17.96 -4.63
CA HIS A 57 -23.50 -19.09 -3.94
C HIS A 57 -24.28 -20.05 -4.85
N THR A 58 -24.81 -19.58 -5.98
CA THR A 58 -25.82 -20.33 -6.77
C THR A 58 -25.28 -21.19 -7.91
N ARG A 59 -23.97 -21.15 -8.23
CA ARG A 59 -23.42 -21.76 -9.46
C ARG A 59 -21.98 -22.29 -9.24
N ALA A 60 -21.53 -23.24 -10.08
CA ALA A 60 -20.19 -23.85 -9.96
C ALA A 60 -19.03 -22.89 -10.30
N ALA A 61 -17.85 -23.10 -9.71
CA ALA A 61 -16.67 -22.24 -9.82
C ALA A 61 -16.04 -22.25 -11.25
N THR A 62 -15.90 -21.08 -11.87
CA THR A 62 -15.23 -20.83 -13.15
C THR A 62 -14.24 -19.67 -12.99
N ARG A 63 -13.20 -19.56 -13.84
CA ARG A 63 -12.18 -18.46 -13.75
C ARG A 63 -12.75 -17.04 -13.58
N PRO A 64 -13.84 -16.62 -14.27
CA PRO A 64 -14.47 -15.31 -14.06
C PRO A 64 -14.95 -15.06 -12.62
N ARG A 65 -15.18 -16.13 -11.84
CA ARG A 65 -15.64 -16.04 -10.44
C ARG A 65 -14.52 -15.74 -9.46
N VAL A 66 -13.26 -16.04 -9.80
CA VAL A 66 -12.12 -15.72 -8.93
C VAL A 66 -12.00 -14.20 -8.81
N SER A 67 -12.01 -13.47 -9.92
CA SER A 67 -11.99 -12.01 -9.92
C SER A 67 -13.20 -11.42 -9.18
N LEU A 68 -14.39 -11.98 -9.37
CA LEU A 68 -15.59 -11.55 -8.63
C LEU A 68 -15.47 -11.81 -7.12
N HIS A 69 -14.88 -12.94 -6.72
CA HIS A 69 -14.63 -13.26 -5.32
C HIS A 69 -13.64 -12.27 -4.69
N LEU A 70 -12.55 -11.93 -5.39
CA LEU A 70 -11.57 -10.94 -4.94
C LEU A 70 -12.19 -9.55 -4.78
N ILE A 71 -13.00 -9.10 -5.74
CA ILE A 71 -13.73 -7.83 -5.64
C ILE A 71 -14.75 -7.86 -4.50
N ALA A 72 -15.48 -8.97 -4.31
CA ALA A 72 -16.41 -9.10 -3.20
C ALA A 72 -15.71 -9.00 -1.84
N ARG A 73 -14.56 -9.67 -1.69
CA ARG A 73 -13.71 -9.60 -0.49
C ARG A 73 -13.18 -8.19 -0.24
N PHE A 74 -12.77 -7.48 -1.28
CA PHE A 74 -12.39 -6.08 -1.19
C PHE A 74 -13.53 -5.20 -0.67
N LEU A 75 -14.73 -5.36 -1.22
CA LEU A 75 -15.90 -4.60 -0.76
C LEU A 75 -16.30 -4.97 0.67
N GLU A 76 -16.22 -6.24 1.06
CA GLU A 76 -16.45 -6.72 2.43
C GLU A 76 -15.52 -6.01 3.43
N LYS A 77 -14.21 -6.01 3.16
CA LYS A 77 -13.23 -5.32 4.01
C LYS A 77 -13.48 -3.80 4.06
N ASN A 78 -13.92 -3.18 2.97
CA ASN A 78 -14.24 -1.76 2.98
C ASN A 78 -15.42 -1.42 3.90
N GLU A 79 -16.43 -2.29 4.02
CA GLU A 79 -17.51 -2.09 4.99
C GLU A 79 -16.98 -2.15 6.44
N GLU A 80 -16.06 -3.07 6.75
CA GLU A 80 -15.39 -3.13 8.08
C GLU A 80 -14.65 -1.81 8.40
N PHE A 81 -13.93 -1.26 7.41
CA PHE A 81 -13.27 0.03 7.57
C PHE A 81 -14.27 1.18 7.65
N LEU A 82 -15.38 1.12 6.90
CA LEU A 82 -16.43 2.12 6.97
C LEU A 82 -16.98 2.17 8.39
N ASP A 83 -17.31 1.02 9.00
CA ASP A 83 -17.87 0.90 10.36
C ASP A 83 -16.90 1.42 11.43
N THR A 84 -15.60 1.14 11.28
CA THR A 84 -14.58 1.60 12.24
C THR A 84 -14.32 3.10 12.09
N PHE A 85 -14.06 3.56 10.87
CA PHE A 85 -13.66 4.94 10.56
C PHE A 85 -14.83 5.87 10.25
N SER A 86 -16.05 5.50 10.65
CA SER A 86 -17.19 6.40 10.56
C SER A 86 -17.42 7.21 11.83
N THR A 87 -16.98 6.66 12.97
CA THR A 87 -17.10 7.29 14.28
C THR A 87 -15.76 7.79 14.83
N GLN A 88 -14.64 7.30 14.26
CA GLN A 88 -13.30 7.57 14.76
C GLN A 88 -12.33 7.93 13.62
N ASN A 89 -11.25 8.63 13.98
CA ASN A 89 -10.09 8.83 13.11
C ASN A 89 -8.89 8.00 13.59
N PHE A 90 -7.79 8.06 12.84
CA PHE A 90 -6.55 7.32 13.15
C PHE A 90 -6.01 7.62 14.55
N HIS A 91 -6.05 8.88 14.99
CA HIS A 91 -5.53 9.28 16.30
C HIS A 91 -6.43 8.76 17.43
N ASN A 92 -7.74 8.92 17.33
CA ASN A 92 -8.70 8.39 18.30
C ASN A 92 -8.54 6.88 18.50
N ILE A 93 -8.44 6.12 17.40
CA ILE A 93 -8.25 4.65 17.47
C ILE A 93 -6.93 4.30 18.17
N PHE A 94 -5.84 5.04 17.85
CA PHE A 94 -4.55 4.82 18.50
C PHE A 94 -4.59 5.14 19.99
N ASP A 95 -5.18 6.28 20.37
CA ASP A 95 -5.27 6.73 21.76
C ASP A 95 -6.07 5.73 22.60
N GLU A 96 -7.24 5.28 22.11
CA GLU A 96 -8.06 4.27 22.78
C GLU A 96 -7.30 2.95 22.98
N LYS A 97 -6.58 2.48 21.96
CA LYS A 97 -5.76 1.27 22.06
C LYS A 97 -4.61 1.45 23.05
N ALA A 98 -3.95 2.61 23.02
CA ALA A 98 -2.83 2.94 23.89
C ALA A 98 -3.24 3.06 25.36
N GLU A 99 -4.44 3.54 25.64
CA GLU A 99 -5.03 3.55 26.98
C GLU A 99 -5.37 2.13 27.46
N ALA A 100 -5.97 1.31 26.59
CA ALA A 100 -6.38 -0.05 26.94
C ALA A 100 -5.19 -1.01 27.15
N GLU A 101 -4.13 -0.89 26.35
CA GLU A 101 -3.05 -1.87 26.28
C GLU A 101 -1.65 -1.23 26.14
N SER A 102 -1.35 -0.22 26.97
CA SER A 102 -0.14 0.62 26.87
C SER A 102 1.19 -0.14 26.79
N ASP A 103 1.31 -1.33 27.39
CA ASP A 103 2.57 -2.10 27.43
C ASP A 103 2.83 -2.93 26.16
N SER A 104 1.81 -3.09 25.30
CA SER A 104 1.88 -3.92 24.09
C SER A 104 2.18 -3.15 22.80
N ILE A 105 2.10 -1.81 22.86
CA ILE A 105 2.16 -0.96 21.66
C ILE A 105 3.51 -0.24 21.59
N ASP A 106 4.19 -0.40 20.47
CA ASP A 106 5.33 0.44 20.11
C ASP A 106 4.84 1.82 19.66
N LYS A 107 4.64 2.72 20.63
CA LYS A 107 4.12 4.09 20.39
C LYS A 107 4.97 4.86 19.37
N PRO A 108 6.31 4.90 19.46
CA PRO A 108 7.15 5.55 18.44
C PRO A 108 6.91 5.03 17.01
N MET A 109 6.70 3.72 16.85
CA MET A 109 6.38 3.13 15.56
C MET A 109 5.02 3.61 15.03
N ILE A 110 3.98 3.61 15.87
CA ILE A 110 2.65 4.08 15.45
C ILE A 110 2.65 5.58 15.14
N GLU A 111 3.34 6.39 15.94
CA GLU A 111 3.52 7.82 15.66
C GLU A 111 4.24 8.06 14.32
N PHE A 112 5.26 7.26 14.02
CA PHE A 112 5.93 7.29 12.72
C PHE A 112 4.95 6.99 11.58
N LEU A 113 4.11 5.96 11.74
CA LEU A 113 3.09 5.58 10.77
C LEU A 113 2.07 6.71 10.53
N LEU A 114 1.49 7.25 11.61
CA LEU A 114 0.55 8.37 11.57
C LEU A 114 1.14 9.58 10.83
N LYS A 115 2.41 9.90 11.11
CA LYS A 115 3.14 10.95 10.38
C LYS A 115 3.25 10.66 8.88
N LYS A 116 3.49 9.41 8.47
CA LYS A 116 3.52 9.04 7.03
C LYS A 116 2.14 9.16 6.40
N ILE A 117 1.09 8.72 7.08
CA ILE A 117 -0.31 8.86 6.63
C ILE A 117 -0.63 10.35 6.38
N SER A 118 -0.36 11.22 7.36
CA SER A 118 -0.58 12.66 7.23
C SER A 118 0.24 13.27 6.07
N CYS A 119 1.49 12.83 5.85
CA CYS A 119 2.31 13.28 4.72
C CYS A 119 1.75 12.84 3.34
N ILE A 120 1.06 11.70 3.27
CA ILE A 120 0.41 11.20 2.04
C ILE A 120 -0.87 11.97 1.76
N LEU A 121 -1.72 12.10 2.79
CA LEU A 121 -3.03 12.74 2.68
C LEU A 121 -2.92 14.27 2.58
N LYS A 122 -1.88 14.87 3.18
CA LYS A 122 -1.72 16.31 3.41
C LYS A 122 -2.90 16.94 4.15
N SER A 123 -3.59 16.12 4.93
CA SER A 123 -4.81 16.43 5.66
C SER A 123 -5.03 15.36 6.72
N GLU A 124 -5.78 15.72 7.76
CA GLU A 124 -6.28 14.78 8.74
C GLU A 124 -7.62 14.21 8.28
N TYR A 125 -7.80 12.91 8.46
CA TYR A 125 -9.08 12.25 8.21
C TYR A 125 -9.98 12.44 9.42
N GLU A 126 -11.16 13.00 9.22
CA GLU A 126 -12.11 13.31 10.28
C GLU A 126 -13.52 12.85 9.90
N THR A 127 -14.35 12.63 10.91
CA THR A 127 -15.75 12.26 10.77
C THR A 127 -16.61 13.29 11.47
N ILE A 128 -17.60 13.85 10.77
CA ILE A 128 -18.56 14.80 11.36
C ILE A 128 -19.94 14.15 11.40
N GLY A 129 -20.52 14.14 12.61
CA GLY A 129 -21.96 13.96 12.86
C GLY A 129 -22.36 12.61 13.46
N GLU A 130 -23.42 12.63 14.27
CA GLU A 130 -24.02 11.45 14.93
C GLU A 130 -25.01 10.66 14.04
N ILE A 131 -25.40 11.17 12.86
CA ILE A 131 -26.55 10.65 12.08
C ILE A 131 -26.24 10.38 10.60
N SER A 132 -25.38 11.17 9.96
CA SER A 132 -24.87 10.90 8.60
C SER A 132 -23.38 11.21 8.58
N GLU A 133 -22.58 10.21 8.92
CA GLU A 133 -21.14 10.29 9.16
C GLU A 133 -20.44 10.77 7.88
N SER A 134 -20.34 12.09 7.76
CA SER A 134 -19.68 12.72 6.62
C SER A 134 -18.19 12.68 6.88
N ARG A 135 -17.46 12.07 5.96
CA ARG A 135 -16.01 11.89 6.07
C ARG A 135 -15.34 13.08 5.44
N LEU A 136 -14.40 13.68 6.14
CA LEU A 136 -13.72 14.88 5.71
C LEU A 136 -12.22 14.70 5.76
N PHE A 137 -11.56 15.41 4.87
CA PHE A 137 -10.16 15.75 5.00
C PHE A 137 -10.06 17.19 5.47
N SER A 138 -9.59 17.38 6.70
CA SER A 138 -9.33 18.69 7.27
C SER A 138 -7.86 19.02 7.08
N HIS A 139 -7.57 20.19 6.53
CA HIS A 139 -6.19 20.66 6.43
C HIS A 139 -5.62 20.77 7.86
N PRO A 140 -4.32 20.45 8.10
CA PRO A 140 -3.76 20.45 9.46
C PRO A 140 -3.83 21.81 10.18
N THR A 141 -4.06 22.91 9.45
CA THR A 141 -4.26 24.27 10.01
C THR A 141 -5.72 24.58 10.37
N GLY A 142 -6.67 23.68 10.10
CA GLY A 142 -8.10 23.82 10.40
C GLY A 142 -8.88 24.77 9.48
N GLU A 143 -8.22 25.45 8.54
CA GLU A 143 -8.85 26.51 7.73
C GLU A 143 -9.63 25.99 6.51
N ASN A 144 -9.39 24.75 6.07
CA ASN A 144 -10.05 24.17 4.91
C ASN A 144 -10.39 22.70 5.16
N ALA A 145 -11.65 22.33 4.96
CA ALA A 145 -12.09 20.94 4.98
C ALA A 145 -12.79 20.57 3.66
N ALA A 146 -12.53 19.37 3.17
CA ALA A 146 -13.18 18.82 1.99
C ALA A 146 -13.81 17.48 2.32
N PHE A 147 -15.07 17.28 1.92
CA PHE A 147 -15.70 15.96 1.99
C PHE A 147 -14.89 14.95 1.20
N LEU A 148 -14.79 13.72 1.69
CA LEU A 148 -14.01 12.65 1.08
C LEU A 148 -14.42 12.42 -0.39
N GLU A 149 -15.72 12.48 -0.70
CA GLU A 149 -16.27 12.33 -2.06
C GLU A 149 -15.87 13.49 -2.99
N ARG A 150 -15.42 14.61 -2.42
CA ARG A 150 -14.92 15.80 -3.13
C ARG A 150 -13.41 15.97 -3.02
N ALA A 151 -12.73 15.06 -2.34
CA ALA A 151 -11.27 15.06 -2.23
C ALA A 151 -10.61 14.75 -3.59
N SER A 152 -9.30 14.93 -3.66
CA SER A 152 -8.56 14.54 -4.87
C SER A 152 -8.65 13.02 -5.09
N THR A 153 -8.65 12.58 -6.35
CA THR A 153 -8.68 11.14 -6.70
C THR A 153 -7.55 10.35 -6.03
N GLY A 154 -6.37 10.96 -5.86
CA GLY A 154 -5.26 10.36 -5.12
C GLY A 154 -5.62 10.09 -3.65
N GLN A 155 -6.23 11.07 -2.96
CA GLN A 155 -6.69 10.90 -1.58
C GLN A 155 -7.81 9.84 -1.47
N GLN A 156 -8.77 9.87 -2.39
CA GLN A 156 -9.88 8.90 -2.42
C GLN A 156 -9.38 7.47 -2.63
N ASN A 157 -8.42 7.26 -3.53
CA ASN A 157 -7.89 5.93 -3.81
C ASN A 157 -6.95 5.43 -2.71
N ILE A 158 -6.22 6.30 -2.03
CA ILE A 158 -5.22 5.87 -1.05
C ILE A 158 -5.79 5.61 0.33
N ILE A 159 -6.88 6.29 0.73
CA ILE A 159 -7.38 6.23 2.12
C ILE A 159 -7.68 4.81 2.61
N ARG A 160 -8.25 3.94 1.75
CA ARG A 160 -8.56 2.55 2.11
C ARG A 160 -7.33 1.70 2.33
N ILE A 161 -6.27 1.95 1.56
CA ILE A 161 -4.97 1.30 1.75
C ILE A 161 -4.37 1.78 3.08
N LEU A 162 -4.45 3.08 3.38
CA LEU A 162 -3.90 3.62 4.65
C LEU A 162 -4.66 3.13 5.87
N GLN A 163 -5.99 3.02 5.80
CA GLN A 163 -6.84 2.44 6.84
C GLN A 163 -6.50 0.97 7.09
N ASP A 164 -6.39 0.17 6.03
CA ASP A 164 -5.96 -1.23 6.12
C ASP A 164 -4.57 -1.33 6.78
N MET A 165 -3.58 -0.64 6.24
CA MET A 165 -2.21 -0.69 6.77
C MET A 165 -2.13 -0.22 8.23
N PHE A 166 -2.85 0.85 8.59
CA PHE A 166 -2.91 1.35 9.96
C PHE A 166 -3.46 0.32 10.93
N MET A 167 -4.62 -0.27 10.64
CA MET A 167 -5.23 -1.25 11.52
C MET A 167 -4.32 -2.46 11.72
N ASN A 168 -3.76 -2.99 10.63
CA ASN A 168 -2.89 -4.17 10.74
C ASN A 168 -1.61 -3.88 11.51
N VAL A 169 -1.04 -2.67 11.40
CA VAL A 169 0.13 -2.27 12.21
C VAL A 169 -0.25 -2.08 13.68
N LEU A 170 -1.36 -1.40 13.96
CA LEU A 170 -1.80 -1.11 15.33
C LEU A 170 -2.13 -2.39 16.10
N TYR A 171 -2.76 -3.37 15.45
CA TYR A 171 -3.16 -4.64 16.05
C TYR A 171 -2.13 -5.76 15.86
N ASN A 172 -0.98 -5.46 15.24
CA ASN A 172 0.08 -6.42 14.94
C ASN A 172 -0.42 -7.67 14.19
N GLU A 173 -1.33 -7.46 13.23
CA GLU A 173 -1.96 -8.53 12.46
C GLU A 173 -1.09 -8.90 11.25
N VAL A 174 -0.63 -10.15 11.23
CA VAL A 174 0.15 -10.62 10.08
C VAL A 174 -0.77 -10.93 8.92
N ILE A 175 -0.59 -10.20 7.82
CA ILE A 175 -1.50 -10.23 6.67
C ILE A 175 -0.83 -10.64 5.37
N PHE A 176 -1.68 -10.96 4.38
CA PHE A 176 -1.28 -11.03 2.98
C PHE A 176 -2.05 -10.01 2.15
N ARG A 177 -1.33 -9.18 1.38
CA ARG A 177 -1.95 -8.13 0.54
C ARG A 177 -1.49 -8.18 -0.92
N VAL A 178 -2.51 -8.30 -1.78
CA VAL A 178 -2.67 -8.07 -3.22
C VAL A 178 -2.87 -6.62 -3.69
N ILE A 179 -1.89 -5.71 -3.78
CA ILE A 179 -2.21 -4.29 -4.05
C ILE A 179 -1.85 -3.87 -5.47
N GLU A 180 -2.85 -3.54 -6.29
CA GLU A 180 -2.61 -3.04 -7.65
C GLU A 180 -2.48 -1.52 -7.70
N GLU A 181 -1.44 -1.04 -8.40
CA GLU A 181 -1.13 0.37 -8.63
C GLU A 181 -1.45 1.27 -7.41
N PRO A 182 -0.89 0.98 -6.21
CA PRO A 182 -1.20 1.73 -5.01
C PRO A 182 -0.85 3.22 -5.14
N GLU A 183 0.06 3.56 -6.07
CA GLU A 183 0.50 4.91 -6.39
C GLU A 183 -0.38 5.66 -7.38
N ALA A 184 -1.41 5.04 -7.95
CA ALA A 184 -2.24 5.69 -8.95
C ALA A 184 -2.74 7.05 -8.45
N HIS A 185 -2.45 8.10 -9.22
CA HIS A 185 -2.76 9.51 -8.90
C HIS A 185 -2.02 10.11 -7.69
N LEU A 186 -0.97 9.48 -7.16
CA LEU A 186 -0.12 10.04 -6.11
C LEU A 186 1.10 10.78 -6.65
N HIS A 187 1.41 11.92 -6.04
CA HIS A 187 2.67 12.65 -6.29
C HIS A 187 3.88 11.83 -5.79
N PRO A 188 5.07 11.93 -6.42
CA PRO A 188 6.27 11.15 -6.03
C PRO A 188 6.60 11.16 -4.52
N ILE A 189 6.41 12.30 -3.84
CA ILE A 189 6.63 12.42 -2.39
C ILE A 189 5.68 11.51 -1.60
N ALA A 190 4.40 11.43 -1.98
CA ALA A 190 3.44 10.54 -1.34
C ALA A 190 3.78 9.06 -1.61
N GLN A 191 4.27 8.74 -2.81
CA GLN A 191 4.75 7.39 -3.14
C GLN A 191 5.93 6.96 -2.26
N LYS A 192 6.85 7.89 -1.94
CA LYS A 192 7.93 7.64 -0.96
C LYS A 192 7.37 7.26 0.41
N HIS A 193 6.40 8.02 0.92
CA HIS A 193 5.80 7.74 2.21
C HIS A 193 5.01 6.43 2.23
N LEU A 194 4.29 6.11 1.15
CA LEU A 194 3.61 4.83 0.97
C LEU A 194 4.61 3.66 1.06
N MET A 195 5.75 3.74 0.36
CA MET A 195 6.80 2.70 0.46
C MET A 195 7.41 2.59 1.83
N HIS A 196 7.53 3.69 2.58
CA HIS A 196 8.00 3.63 3.97
C HIS A 196 7.02 2.84 4.86
N ILE A 197 5.70 3.00 4.65
CA ILE A 197 4.67 2.23 5.37
C ILE A 197 4.74 0.75 5.00
N ILE A 198 4.83 0.43 3.69
CA ILE A 198 4.95 -0.95 3.21
C ILE A 198 6.19 -1.64 3.81
N ALA A 199 7.33 -0.95 3.81
CA ALA A 199 8.57 -1.48 4.39
C ALA A 199 8.46 -1.68 5.91
N LEU A 200 7.81 -0.74 6.62
CA LEU A 200 7.52 -0.88 8.04
C LEU A 200 6.71 -2.14 8.32
N MET A 201 5.64 -2.38 7.57
CA MET A 201 4.80 -3.58 7.74
C MET A 201 5.58 -4.87 7.49
N ARG A 202 6.44 -4.89 6.47
CA ARG A 202 7.30 -6.04 6.20
C ARG A 202 8.24 -6.32 7.38
N ASN A 203 8.89 -5.28 7.89
CA ASN A 203 9.92 -5.41 8.92
C ASN A 203 9.37 -5.77 10.30
N HIS A 204 8.17 -5.29 10.65
CA HIS A 204 7.66 -5.36 12.03
C HIS A 204 6.55 -6.37 12.24
N ILE A 205 5.78 -6.70 11.20
CA ILE A 205 4.59 -7.56 11.30
C ILE A 205 4.81 -8.86 10.52
N ASP A 206 5.95 -9.04 9.84
CA ASP A 206 6.21 -10.16 8.92
C ASP A 206 5.07 -10.36 7.89
N SER A 207 4.45 -9.25 7.50
CA SER A 207 3.38 -9.28 6.50
C SER A 207 3.96 -9.53 5.11
N GLN A 208 3.20 -10.24 4.28
CA GLN A 208 3.54 -10.44 2.89
C GLN A 208 2.74 -9.48 2.02
N ILE A 209 3.44 -8.66 1.24
CA ILE A 209 2.81 -7.66 0.38
C ILE A 209 3.32 -7.88 -1.05
N VAL A 210 2.38 -7.99 -1.98
CA VAL A 210 2.62 -8.00 -3.41
C VAL A 210 2.02 -6.73 -3.99
N ILE A 211 2.82 -5.98 -4.74
CA ILE A 211 2.43 -4.73 -5.36
C ILE A 211 2.64 -4.84 -6.85
N THR A 212 1.65 -4.42 -7.62
CA THR A 212 1.86 -4.13 -9.03
C THR A 212 2.04 -2.63 -9.23
N THR A 213 3.01 -2.24 -10.05
CA THR A 213 3.31 -0.82 -10.24
C THR A 213 3.84 -0.52 -11.64
N HIS A 214 3.49 0.67 -12.12
CA HIS A 214 4.07 1.29 -13.30
C HIS A 214 5.06 2.41 -12.96
N SER A 215 5.25 2.68 -11.67
CA SER A 215 5.94 3.88 -11.23
C SER A 215 7.44 3.68 -11.05
N PRO A 216 8.28 4.38 -11.85
CA PRO A 216 9.71 4.39 -11.61
C PRO A 216 10.06 5.04 -10.26
N TYR A 217 9.19 5.89 -9.71
CA TYR A 217 9.41 6.52 -8.41
C TYR A 217 9.30 5.53 -7.25
N LEU A 218 8.31 4.62 -7.29
CA LEU A 218 8.20 3.55 -6.28
C LEU A 218 9.46 2.67 -6.30
N LEU A 219 9.95 2.30 -7.48
CA LEU A 219 11.17 1.51 -7.64
C LEU A 219 12.41 2.24 -7.14
N ALA A 220 12.54 3.54 -7.41
CA ALA A 220 13.64 4.35 -6.91
C ALA A 220 13.64 4.41 -5.38
N VAL A 221 12.47 4.52 -4.76
CA VAL A 221 12.36 4.47 -3.28
C VAL A 221 12.74 3.09 -2.78
N LEU A 222 12.23 2.01 -3.38
CA LEU A 222 12.59 0.64 -3.02
C LEU A 222 14.10 0.42 -3.07
N LYS A 223 14.76 0.88 -4.14
CA LYS A 223 16.22 0.84 -4.29
C LYS A 223 16.91 1.46 -3.08
N ASN A 224 16.47 2.66 -2.68
CA ASN A 224 17.08 3.37 -1.56
C ASN A 224 16.89 2.62 -0.23
N LEU A 225 15.71 2.02 -0.01
CA LEU A 225 15.42 1.23 1.20
C LEU A 225 16.30 -0.03 1.28
N LEU A 226 16.48 -0.73 0.16
CA LEU A 226 17.36 -1.90 0.05
C LEU A 226 18.83 -1.53 0.23
N THR A 227 19.26 -0.45 -0.43
CA THR A 227 20.64 0.06 -0.34
C THR A 227 20.97 0.46 1.09
N ALA A 228 20.04 1.12 1.79
CA ALA A 228 20.21 1.47 3.21
C ALA A 228 20.40 0.22 4.09
N GLY A 229 19.57 -0.82 3.91
CA GLY A 229 19.67 -2.07 4.67
C GLY A 229 20.94 -2.88 4.38
N GLN A 230 21.48 -2.80 3.16
CA GLN A 230 22.77 -3.40 2.81
C GLN A 230 23.95 -2.63 3.41
N LEU A 231 23.96 -1.30 3.23
CA LEU A 231 25.07 -0.46 3.68
C LEU A 231 25.18 -0.44 5.21
N SER A 232 24.06 -0.44 5.93
CA SER A 232 24.09 -0.47 7.41
C SER A 232 24.78 -1.70 8.00
N LYS A 233 24.84 -2.81 7.24
CA LYS A 233 25.57 -4.03 7.62
C LYS A 233 27.05 -3.97 7.27
N LYS A 234 27.41 -3.25 6.20
CA LYS A 234 28.78 -3.16 5.66
C LYS A 234 29.59 -2.03 6.29
N GLU A 235 28.96 -0.90 6.59
CA GLU A 235 29.58 0.32 7.08
C GLU A 235 28.84 0.83 8.33
N PRO A 236 29.08 0.22 9.51
CA PRO A 236 28.41 0.60 10.76
C PRO A 236 28.62 2.08 11.15
N GLU A 237 29.74 2.66 10.75
CA GLU A 237 30.08 4.07 10.96
C GLU A 237 29.20 5.04 10.17
N ALA A 238 28.63 4.62 9.03
CA ALA A 238 27.76 5.47 8.19
C ALA A 238 26.27 5.40 8.56
N VAL A 239 25.89 4.56 9.52
CA VAL A 239 24.50 4.28 9.94
C VAL A 239 23.71 5.56 10.23
N ALA A 240 24.31 6.53 10.94
CA ALA A 240 23.64 7.78 11.29
C ALA A 240 23.34 8.66 10.07
N GLU A 241 24.24 8.69 9.08
CA GLU A 241 24.06 9.45 7.84
C GLU A 241 22.98 8.79 6.96
N ILE A 242 22.98 7.46 6.89
CA ILE A 242 21.95 6.69 6.18
C ILE A 242 20.58 6.94 6.80
N GLU A 243 20.48 6.90 8.14
CA GLU A 243 19.23 7.10 8.87
C GLU A 243 18.65 8.50 8.67
N ALA A 244 19.50 9.52 8.52
CA ALA A 244 19.08 10.89 8.22
C ALA A 244 18.38 11.01 6.86
N LEU A 245 18.72 10.17 5.87
CA LEU A 245 18.13 10.16 4.53
C LEU A 245 16.94 9.19 4.43
N THR A 246 17.09 8.02 5.04
CA THR A 246 16.15 6.90 4.99
C THR A 246 15.90 6.39 6.41
N PRO A 247 14.68 6.53 6.95
CA PRO A 247 14.39 6.11 8.33
C PRO A 247 14.73 4.63 8.56
N LYS A 248 15.40 4.36 9.68
CA LYS A 248 15.88 3.01 10.03
C LYS A 248 14.79 1.94 10.06
N LEU A 249 13.58 2.31 10.50
CA LEU A 249 12.40 1.44 10.51
C LEU A 249 12.02 0.89 9.11
N CYS A 250 12.48 1.54 8.04
CA CYS A 250 12.12 1.19 6.66
C CYS A 250 13.24 0.49 5.89
N TRP A 251 14.37 0.18 6.52
CA TRP A 251 15.47 -0.50 5.84
C TRP A 251 15.07 -1.94 5.50
N LEU A 252 15.20 -2.32 4.23
CA LEU A 252 14.77 -3.62 3.77
C LEU A 252 15.97 -4.55 3.59
N ASN A 253 15.83 -5.80 4.00
CA ASN A 253 16.79 -6.83 3.63
C ASN A 253 16.54 -7.26 2.17
N PRO A 254 17.57 -7.35 1.33
CA PRO A 254 17.40 -7.80 -0.04
C PRO A 254 16.81 -9.21 -0.15
N ASP A 255 17.14 -10.11 0.77
CA ASP A 255 16.59 -11.48 0.79
C ASP A 255 15.07 -11.53 1.05
N ASP A 256 14.50 -10.44 1.58
CA ASP A 256 13.07 -10.32 1.86
C ASP A 256 12.28 -9.74 0.68
N VAL A 257 12.95 -9.37 -0.42
CA VAL A 257 12.33 -8.63 -1.53
C VAL A 257 12.67 -9.27 -2.88
N GLU A 258 11.63 -9.61 -3.62
CA GLU A 258 11.71 -10.04 -5.00
C GLU A 258 11.07 -8.98 -5.90
N VAL A 259 11.71 -8.71 -7.04
CA VAL A 259 11.22 -7.78 -8.06
C VAL A 259 11.11 -8.53 -9.38
N TYR A 260 9.95 -8.45 -10.01
CA TYR A 260 9.72 -9.04 -11.32
C TYR A 260 9.35 -7.96 -12.32
N HIS A 261 9.90 -8.06 -13.52
CA HIS A 261 9.45 -7.30 -14.68
C HIS A 261 8.46 -8.15 -15.47
N LEU A 262 7.29 -7.59 -15.80
CA LEU A 262 6.28 -8.25 -16.61
C LEU A 262 6.28 -7.61 -18.02
N LYS A 263 6.66 -8.40 -19.03
CA LYS A 263 6.69 -8.00 -20.43
C LYS A 263 5.98 -9.05 -21.28
N ASP A 264 5.05 -8.62 -22.12
CA ASP A 264 4.30 -9.48 -23.05
C ASP A 264 3.62 -10.69 -22.36
N GLY A 265 3.14 -10.49 -21.13
CA GLY A 265 2.50 -11.54 -20.32
C GLY A 265 3.47 -12.54 -19.69
N ILE A 266 4.78 -12.33 -19.82
CA ILE A 266 5.84 -13.15 -19.25
C ILE A 266 6.51 -12.35 -18.12
N SER A 267 6.59 -12.95 -16.93
CA SER A 267 7.35 -12.38 -15.83
C SER A 267 8.79 -12.89 -15.84
N SER A 268 9.74 -11.98 -15.70
CA SER A 268 11.15 -12.27 -15.49
C SER A 268 11.59 -11.63 -14.18
N ALA A 269 12.21 -12.42 -13.29
CA ALA A 269 12.80 -11.87 -12.08
C ALA A 269 13.91 -10.88 -12.46
N ILE A 270 13.86 -9.68 -11.91
CA ILE A 270 14.99 -8.77 -11.88
C ILE A 270 15.83 -9.26 -10.70
N VAL A 271 16.69 -10.23 -10.99
CA VAL A 271 17.62 -10.80 -10.01
C VAL A 271 18.39 -9.65 -9.37
N GLN A 272 18.31 -9.54 -8.04
CA GLN A 272 19.28 -8.75 -7.29
C GLN A 272 20.66 -9.34 -7.58
N PRO A 273 21.59 -8.61 -8.20
CA PRO A 273 22.88 -9.19 -8.52
C PRO A 273 23.63 -9.39 -7.20
N GLU A 274 24.10 -10.61 -6.99
CA GLU A 274 25.29 -10.80 -6.20
C GLU A 274 26.40 -9.96 -6.87
N ALA A 275 26.75 -8.85 -6.22
CA ALA A 275 27.92 -8.02 -6.48
C ALA A 275 27.91 -6.95 -7.60
N GLU A 276 26.80 -6.66 -8.30
CA GLU A 276 26.73 -5.48 -9.21
C GLU A 276 25.45 -4.65 -9.03
N PRO A 277 25.49 -3.32 -9.19
CA PRO A 277 24.34 -2.46 -8.92
C PRO A 277 23.37 -2.42 -10.12
N VAL A 278 22.55 -3.47 -10.31
CA VAL A 278 21.53 -3.52 -11.40
C VAL A 278 20.20 -2.84 -11.01
N LEU A 279 20.25 -1.87 -10.10
CA LEU A 279 19.26 -0.81 -10.14
C LEU A 279 19.93 0.42 -10.72
N GLU A 280 20.51 0.31 -11.92
CA GLU A 280 20.67 1.52 -12.73
C GLU A 280 19.29 2.16 -12.82
N ASN A 281 19.27 3.47 -12.56
CA ASN A 281 18.07 4.26 -12.47
C ASN A 281 17.10 3.86 -13.60
N PRO A 282 15.88 3.36 -13.33
CA PRO A 282 14.92 3.04 -14.40
C PRO A 282 14.65 4.25 -15.31
N LEU A 283 14.91 5.48 -14.82
CA LEU A 283 14.90 6.69 -15.64
C LEU A 283 16.05 6.77 -16.65
N ALA A 284 17.22 6.18 -16.39
CA ALA A 284 18.36 6.19 -17.31
C ALA A 284 18.08 5.35 -18.57
N GLU A 285 17.53 4.14 -18.41
CA GLU A 285 17.05 3.32 -19.53
C GLU A 285 15.86 4.00 -20.25
N LEU A 286 14.90 4.57 -19.51
CA LEU A 286 13.80 5.35 -20.11
C LEU A 286 14.30 6.57 -20.91
N LEU A 287 15.27 7.33 -20.40
CA LEU A 287 15.81 8.52 -21.07
C LEU A 287 16.64 8.16 -22.31
N LEU A 288 17.27 6.98 -22.33
CA LEU A 288 17.94 6.45 -23.52
C LEU A 288 16.94 6.05 -24.61
N GLU A 289 15.78 5.48 -24.26
CA GLU A 289 14.71 5.18 -25.21
C GLU A 289 14.01 6.44 -25.77
N PHE A 290 13.86 7.50 -24.98
CA PHE A 290 13.25 8.77 -25.42
C PHE A 290 14.24 9.78 -26.03
N GLY A 291 15.56 9.60 -25.86
CA GLY A 291 16.61 10.50 -26.36
C GLY A 291 17.11 10.23 -27.79
N GLY A 292 16.59 9.20 -28.46
CA GLY A 292 16.99 8.77 -29.80
C GLY A 292 16.50 9.64 -30.96
N ARG A 293 16.71 10.95 -30.94
CA ARG A 293 16.75 11.80 -32.15
C ARG A 293 17.84 12.85 -32.03
N THR A 294 19.05 12.48 -32.41
CA THR A 294 20.04 13.45 -32.89
C THR A 294 19.46 14.20 -34.10
N PRO A 295 19.49 15.54 -34.16
CA PRO A 295 19.33 16.22 -35.43
C PRO A 295 20.53 15.84 -36.30
N SER A 296 20.25 15.27 -37.47
CA SER A 296 21.25 15.07 -38.50
C SER A 296 21.78 16.43 -38.97
N ARG A 297 23.10 16.62 -38.85
CA ARG A 297 23.99 17.60 -39.53
C ARG A 297 23.51 19.04 -39.68
#